data_AF-A0A9J6GQ14-F1
#
_entry.id   AF-A0A9J6GQ14-F1
#
_cell.length_a   1.000
_cell.length_b   1.000
_cell.length_c   1.000
_cell.angle_alpha   90.00
_cell.angle_beta   90.00
_cell.angle_gamma   90.00
#
_symmetry.space_group_name_H-M   'P 1'
#
loop_
_entity.id
_entity.type
_entity.pdbx_description
1 polymer ?
#
loop_
_entity_poly.entity_id
_entity_poly.type
_entity_poly.pdbx_seq_one_letter_code
_entity_poly.pdbx_strand_id
1 'polypeptide(L)'
;MSYARVNVCAAVAHILSRIRECNLAIYLKWYPAHMGPHISGKGNNNHNETAHAAARDLTNRTAAEVDTDSSSESYNAGKEPMTTYSEIVTWYRLSRRTMPPPHPGLTRAEAVLYRQLQTHSVLTPALARYVCPEVYETDICRLCQDQRATLAHILR
;
A
#
# COMPACT_ATOMS: atom_id res chain seq x y z
N MET A 1 -32.62 5.75 -12.51
CA MET A 1 -32.34 4.29 -12.47
C MET A 1 -31.22 4.06 -11.46
N SER A 2 -31.49 3.33 -10.38
CA SER A 2 -30.57 3.10 -9.27
C SER A 2 -29.85 1.76 -9.48
N TYR A 3 -28.57 1.80 -9.82
CA TYR A 3 -27.70 0.63 -9.93
C TYR A 3 -26.70 0.66 -8.78
N ALA A 4 -27.02 -0.02 -7.67
CA ALA A 4 -26.08 -0.69 -6.77
C ALA A 4 -26.79 -1.11 -5.48
N ARG A 5 -27.25 -2.37 -5.42
CA ARG A 5 -27.34 -3.08 -4.13
C ARG A 5 -25.99 -3.77 -3.96
N VAL A 6 -25.09 -3.17 -3.19
CA VAL A 6 -23.75 -3.73 -2.96
C VAL A 6 -23.85 -4.81 -1.89
N ASN A 7 -23.67 -6.07 -2.29
CA ASN A 7 -23.37 -7.13 -1.34
C ASN A 7 -21.91 -6.98 -0.91
N VAL A 8 -21.67 -6.62 0.35
CA VAL A 8 -20.34 -6.51 0.94
C VAL A 8 -19.92 -7.86 1.53
N CYS A 9 -18.63 -8.20 1.47
CA CYS A 9 -18.11 -9.43 2.06
C CYS A 9 -18.11 -9.35 3.60
N ALA A 10 -18.10 -10.51 4.26
CA ALA A 10 -18.22 -10.62 5.72
C ALA A 10 -17.19 -9.78 6.50
N ALA A 11 -15.94 -9.72 6.01
CA ALA A 11 -14.90 -8.89 6.60
C ALA A 11 -15.25 -7.40 6.56
N VAL A 12 -15.79 -6.91 5.44
CA VAL A 12 -16.21 -5.51 5.31
C VAL A 12 -17.43 -5.23 6.18
N ALA A 13 -18.39 -6.15 6.24
CA ALA A 13 -19.55 -6.03 7.13
C ALA A 13 -19.13 -5.93 8.61
N HIS A 14 -18.13 -6.70 9.05
CA HIS A 14 -17.60 -6.64 10.41
C HIS A 14 -16.89 -5.32 10.74
N ILE A 15 -16.23 -4.70 9.75
CA ILE A 15 -15.61 -3.39 9.93
C ILE A 15 -16.69 -2.31 10.00
N LEU A 16 -17.68 -2.35 9.10
CA LEU A 16 -18.78 -1.40 9.07
C LEU A 16 -19.61 -1.41 10.36
N SER A 17 -19.82 -2.58 10.98
CA SER A 17 -20.57 -2.69 12.24
C SER A 17 -19.87 -2.04 13.44
N ARG A 18 -18.57 -1.72 13.32
CA ARG A 18 -17.79 -1.04 14.37
C ARG A 18 -17.68 0.47 14.16
N ILE A 19 -18.09 0.99 13.01
CA ILE A 19 -18.10 2.42 12.75
C ILE A 19 -19.27 3.01 13.53
N ARG A 20 -18.99 3.91 14.49
CA ARG A 20 -20.03 4.70 15.14
C ARG A 20 -20.75 5.51 14.07
N GLU A 21 -22.07 5.38 13.99
CA GLU A 21 -22.92 6.19 13.13
C GLU A 21 -22.82 7.66 13.57
N CYS A 22 -21.89 8.41 12.98
CA CYS A 22 -22.01 9.85 12.95
C CYS A 22 -23.19 10.15 12.02
N ASN A 23 -24.29 10.71 12.56
CA ASN A 23 -25.47 11.16 11.81
C ASN A 23 -25.17 12.38 10.89
N LEU A 24 -24.03 12.37 10.20
CA LEU A 24 -23.73 13.30 9.14
C LEU A 24 -24.29 12.69 7.85
N ALA A 25 -25.24 13.38 7.23
CA ALA A 25 -25.75 13.01 5.92
C ALA A 25 -24.63 13.22 4.86
N ILE A 26 -23.87 12.16 4.59
CA ILE A 26 -22.79 12.16 3.59
C ILE A 26 -23.36 11.64 2.26
N TYR A 27 -23.18 12.40 1.19
CA TYR A 27 -23.57 12.01 -0.16
C TYR A 27 -22.31 11.78 -1.03
N LEU A 28 -22.14 10.57 -1.53
CA LEU A 28 -21.09 10.22 -2.49
C LEU A 28 -21.55 10.57 -3.90
N LYS A 29 -20.77 11.42 -4.59
CA LYS A 29 -20.97 11.77 -6.00
C LYS A 29 -19.79 11.28 -6.81
N TRP A 30 -20.05 10.59 -7.92
CA TRP A 30 -19.03 10.10 -8.83
C TRP A 30 -18.95 10.98 -10.07
N TYR A 31 -17.72 11.24 -10.53
CA TYR A 31 -17.43 11.93 -11.79
C TYR A 31 -16.42 11.10 -12.59
N PRO A 32 -16.56 11.01 -13.93
CA PRO A 32 -15.55 10.38 -14.76
C PRO A 32 -14.24 11.20 -14.73
N ALA A 33 -13.10 10.51 -14.87
CA ALA A 33 -11.79 11.14 -14.93
C ALA A 33 -11.61 11.98 -16.21
N HIS A 34 -10.88 13.10 -16.12
CA HIS A 34 -10.42 13.91 -17.26
C HIS A 34 -11.52 14.50 -18.14
N MET A 35 -12.73 14.67 -17.59
CA MET A 35 -13.85 15.25 -18.33
C MET A 35 -13.95 16.77 -18.18
N GLY A 36 -13.03 17.38 -17.44
CA GLY A 36 -12.96 18.82 -17.25
C GLY A 36 -14.15 19.40 -16.47
N PRO A 37 -14.24 20.74 -16.39
CA PRO A 37 -15.28 21.44 -15.62
C PRO A 37 -16.67 21.38 -16.29
N HIS A 38 -16.75 20.98 -17.57
CA HIS A 38 -17.96 21.03 -18.39
C HIS A 38 -19.05 20.03 -17.98
N ILE A 39 -18.73 19.03 -17.13
CA ILE A 39 -19.73 18.14 -16.51
C ILE A 39 -20.46 18.81 -15.32
N SER A 40 -20.07 20.03 -14.94
CA SER A 40 -20.74 20.75 -13.85
C SER A 40 -22.16 21.15 -14.26
N GLY A 41 -23.15 20.53 -13.60
CA GLY A 41 -24.57 20.89 -13.74
C GLY A 41 -24.99 21.96 -12.74
N LYS A 42 -26.23 22.44 -12.84
CA LYS A 42 -26.79 23.45 -11.93
C LYS A 42 -26.70 22.98 -10.47
N GLY A 43 -25.81 23.59 -9.69
CA GLY A 43 -25.56 23.24 -8.28
C GLY A 43 -24.62 22.06 -8.04
N ASN A 44 -23.91 21.57 -9.07
CA ASN A 44 -23.01 20.43 -8.94
C ASN A 44 -21.65 20.70 -9.58
N ASN A 45 -20.74 21.28 -8.80
CA ASN A 45 -19.38 21.56 -9.25
C ASN A 45 -18.55 20.28 -9.29
N ASN A 46 -17.98 19.97 -10.45
CA ASN A 46 -17.00 18.89 -10.59
C ASN A 46 -15.65 19.35 -10.03
N HIS A 47 -15.26 18.84 -8.86
CA HIS A 47 -13.94 19.10 -8.26
C HIS A 47 -12.93 17.99 -8.53
N ASN A 48 -13.22 17.04 -9.43
CA ASN A 48 -12.36 15.87 -9.68
C ASN A 48 -10.96 16.29 -10.18
N GLU A 49 -10.88 17.25 -11.11
CA GLU A 49 -9.59 17.74 -11.64
C GLU A 49 -8.78 18.50 -10.57
N THR A 50 -9.45 19.30 -9.74
CA THR A 50 -8.80 20.01 -8.63
C THR A 50 -8.26 19.04 -7.59
N ALA A 51 -9.05 18.02 -7.23
CA ALA A 51 -8.61 16.97 -6.32
C ALA A 51 -7.45 16.17 -6.93
N HIS A 52 -7.49 15.87 -8.23
CA HIS A 52 -6.41 15.20 -8.95
C HIS A 52 -5.11 16.02 -8.94
N ALA A 53 -5.18 17.33 -9.23
CA ALA A 53 -4.04 18.23 -9.17
C ALA A 53 -3.44 18.30 -7.75
N ALA A 54 -4.28 18.55 -6.74
CA ALA A 54 -3.84 18.60 -5.35
C ALA A 54 -3.22 17.27 -4.87
N ALA A 55 -3.80 16.14 -5.27
CA ALA A 55 -3.23 14.83 -4.96
C ALA A 55 -1.88 14.62 -5.65
N ARG A 56 -1.72 15.07 -6.91
CA ARG A 56 -0.43 15.02 -7.61
C ARG A 56 0.62 15.89 -6.95
N ASP A 57 0.25 17.09 -6.51
CA ASP A 57 1.15 18.02 -5.82
C ASP A 57 1.57 17.47 -4.45
N LEU A 58 0.65 16.84 -3.71
CA LEU A 58 0.93 16.16 -2.43
C LEU A 58 1.71 14.85 -2.58
N THR A 59 1.66 14.22 -3.76
CA THR A 59 2.46 13.03 -4.04
C THR A 59 3.90 13.49 -4.27
N ASN A 60 4.61 13.70 -3.15
CA ASN A 60 6.03 14.04 -3.08
C ASN A 60 6.85 13.36 -4.19
N ARG A 61 7.14 14.12 -5.25
CA ARG A 61 8.26 13.86 -6.16
C ARG A 61 9.59 14.38 -5.58
N THR A 62 9.65 14.63 -4.27
CA THR A 62 10.89 14.95 -3.55
C THR A 62 11.75 13.69 -3.46
N ALA A 63 12.38 13.32 -4.57
CA ALA A 63 13.78 12.98 -4.46
C ALA A 63 14.51 14.29 -4.10
N ALA A 64 15.12 14.28 -2.92
CA ALA A 64 16.13 15.21 -2.45
C ALA A 64 15.68 16.63 -2.05
N GLU A 65 15.82 16.93 -0.75
CA GLU A 65 16.61 18.11 -0.38
C GLU A 65 17.99 17.91 -1.02
N VAL A 66 18.16 18.43 -2.24
CA VAL A 66 19.48 18.60 -2.82
C VAL A 66 20.03 19.83 -2.13
N ASP A 67 20.99 19.62 -1.21
CA ASP A 67 21.89 20.69 -0.79
C ASP A 67 22.38 21.40 -2.05
N THR A 68 22.00 22.67 -2.18
CA THR A 68 22.56 23.58 -3.17
C THR A 68 24.01 23.86 -2.78
N ASP A 69 24.87 22.88 -2.99
CA ASP A 69 26.30 23.12 -3.09
C ASP A 69 26.68 22.99 -4.55
N SER A 70 27.22 24.08 -5.08
CA SER A 70 27.52 24.29 -6.48
C SER A 70 28.67 23.41 -6.93
N SER A 71 28.37 22.14 -7.20
CA SER A 71 29.19 21.22 -7.98
C SER A 71 28.27 20.08 -8.38
N SER A 72 27.53 20.20 -9.49
CA SER A 72 26.66 19.11 -9.98
C SER A 72 26.60 19.08 -11.50
N GLU A 73 27.70 19.38 -12.17
CA GLU A 73 27.85 19.18 -13.62
C GLU A 73 28.63 17.91 -13.96
N SER A 74 29.10 17.14 -12.95
CA SER A 74 29.99 15.99 -13.14
C SER A 74 29.36 14.61 -12.87
N TYR A 75 28.29 14.51 -12.06
CA TYR A 75 27.78 13.21 -11.58
C TYR A 75 26.99 12.40 -12.61
N ASN A 76 26.65 13.01 -13.75
CA ASN A 76 25.88 12.37 -14.83
C ASN A 76 26.66 12.22 -16.14
N ALA A 77 27.90 12.72 -16.23
CA ALA A 77 28.69 12.70 -17.46
C ALA A 77 29.17 11.29 -17.88
N GLY A 78 28.95 10.26 -17.04
CA GLY A 78 29.37 8.88 -17.32
C GLY A 78 28.29 7.81 -17.09
N LYS A 79 27.03 8.19 -16.85
CA LYS A 79 25.93 7.22 -16.72
C LYS A 79 25.21 7.13 -18.05
N GLU A 80 25.35 6.00 -18.73
CA GLU A 80 24.59 5.69 -19.94
C GLU A 80 23.09 5.89 -19.65
N PRO A 81 22.39 6.71 -20.46
CA PRO A 81 20.97 6.97 -20.22
C PRO A 81 20.19 5.67 -20.35
N MET A 82 19.31 5.39 -19.39
CA MET A 82 18.34 4.28 -19.53
C MET A 82 17.35 4.64 -20.63
N THR A 83 17.44 3.97 -21.77
CA THR A 83 16.65 4.28 -22.97
C THR A 83 15.54 3.27 -23.21
N THR A 84 15.66 2.06 -22.67
CA THR A 84 14.66 1.00 -22.87
C THR A 84 13.67 0.94 -21.71
N TYR A 85 12.42 0.53 -22.00
CA TYR A 85 11.39 0.32 -20.97
C TYR A 85 11.85 -0.68 -19.89
N SER A 86 12.55 -1.74 -20.30
CA SER A 86 13.11 -2.75 -19.39
C SER A 86 14.14 -2.19 -18.42
N GLU A 87 15.03 -1.30 -18.88
CA GLU A 87 16.03 -0.63 -18.03
C GLU A 87 15.35 0.26 -16.99
N ILE A 88 14.40 1.10 -17.43
CA ILE A 88 13.67 2.03 -16.55
C ILE A 88 12.94 1.25 -15.46
N VAL A 89 12.18 0.21 -15.82
CA VAL A 89 11.44 -0.61 -14.86
C VAL A 89 12.38 -1.35 -13.91
N THR A 90 13.48 -1.88 -14.43
CA THR A 90 14.49 -2.59 -13.62
C THR A 90 15.13 -1.65 -12.61
N TRP A 91 15.49 -0.44 -13.03
CA TRP A 91 16.02 0.58 -12.15
C TRP A 91 15.04 0.92 -11.05
N TYR A 92 13.78 1.25 -11.37
CA TYR A 92 12.77 1.53 -10.36
C TYR A 92 12.55 0.34 -9.41
N ARG A 93 12.59 -0.90 -9.92
CA ARG A 93 12.47 -2.11 -9.10
C ARG A 93 13.64 -2.28 -8.14
N LEU A 94 14.87 -2.09 -8.62
CA LEU A 94 16.09 -2.25 -7.83
C LEU A 94 16.26 -1.10 -6.83
N SER A 95 15.94 0.12 -7.22
CA SER A 95 15.99 1.31 -6.34
C SER A 95 15.00 1.22 -5.18
N ARG A 96 13.86 0.52 -5.34
CA ARG A 96 12.92 0.25 -4.24
C ARG A 96 13.37 -0.88 -3.31
N ARG A 97 14.42 -1.62 -3.67
CA ARG A 97 14.89 -2.77 -2.88
C ARG A 97 15.82 -2.29 -1.77
N THR A 98 15.26 -1.97 -0.61
CA THR A 98 16.00 -1.55 0.60
C THR A 98 16.61 -2.72 1.37
N MET A 99 16.05 -3.93 1.20
CA MET A 99 16.48 -5.15 1.89
C MET A 99 17.22 -6.11 0.94
N PRO A 100 18.23 -6.87 1.42
CA PRO A 100 18.99 -7.77 0.56
C PRO A 100 18.11 -8.91 0.00
N PRO A 101 18.42 -9.44 -1.19
CA PRO A 101 17.70 -10.59 -1.72
C PRO A 101 17.96 -11.85 -0.87
N PRO A 102 17.04 -12.84 -0.89
CA PRO A 102 17.29 -14.13 -0.26
C PRO A 102 18.52 -14.83 -0.85
N HIS A 103 19.27 -15.57 -0.04
CA HIS A 103 20.43 -16.34 -0.48
C HIS A 103 19.99 -17.41 -1.51
N PRO A 104 20.76 -17.64 -2.60
CA PRO A 104 20.38 -18.57 -3.67
C PRO A 104 20.22 -20.03 -3.22
N GLY A 105 20.84 -20.40 -2.10
CA GLY A 105 20.68 -21.74 -1.50
C GLY A 105 19.35 -21.95 -0.76
N LEU A 106 18.54 -20.91 -0.55
CA LEU A 106 17.22 -21.06 0.06
C LEU A 106 16.24 -21.64 -0.95
N THR A 107 15.39 -22.55 -0.50
CA THR A 107 14.21 -22.97 -1.26
C THR A 107 13.29 -21.78 -1.50
N ARG A 108 12.38 -21.91 -2.48
CA ARG A 108 11.39 -20.86 -2.76
C ARG A 108 10.56 -20.49 -1.52
N ALA A 109 10.18 -21.48 -0.70
CA ALA A 109 9.38 -21.26 0.50
C ALA A 109 10.15 -20.46 1.55
N GLU A 110 11.40 -20.83 1.83
CA GLU A 110 12.28 -20.10 2.77
C GLU A 110 12.58 -18.69 2.27
N ALA A 111 12.81 -18.53 0.97
CA ALA A 111 13.04 -17.22 0.35
C ALA A 111 11.81 -16.29 0.48
N VAL A 112 10.59 -16.83 0.41
CA VAL A 112 9.36 -16.07 0.67
C VAL A 112 9.25 -15.71 2.14
N LEU A 113 9.45 -16.67 3.04
CA LEU A 113 9.42 -16.43 4.49
C LEU A 113 10.45 -15.38 4.91
N TYR A 114 11.66 -15.43 4.35
CA TYR A 114 12.71 -14.46 4.60
C TYR A 114 12.29 -13.03 4.19
N ARG A 115 11.67 -12.86 3.02
CA ARG A 115 11.14 -11.54 2.61
C ARG A 115 10.05 -11.04 3.54
N GLN A 116 9.18 -11.95 4.01
CA GLN A 116 8.15 -11.60 4.98
C GLN A 116 8.76 -11.18 6.32
N LEU A 117 9.82 -11.85 6.78
CA LEU A 117 10.58 -11.47 7.97
C LEU A 117 11.19 -10.08 7.81
N GLN A 118 11.89 -9.83 6.70
CA GLN A 118 12.51 -8.53 6.40
C GLN A 118 11.49 -7.38 6.38
N THR A 119 10.25 -7.64 6.01
CA THR A 119 9.19 -6.63 5.90
C THR A 119 8.19 -6.68 7.05
N HIS A 120 8.45 -7.48 8.09
CA HIS A 120 7.55 -7.70 9.22
C HIS A 120 6.10 -8.10 8.79
N SER A 121 5.97 -8.84 7.69
CA SER A 121 4.69 -9.25 7.09
C SER A 121 4.39 -10.75 7.23
N VAL A 122 5.11 -11.46 8.10
CA VAL A 122 4.85 -12.88 8.40
C VAL A 122 3.44 -13.05 8.98
N LEU A 123 2.68 -14.00 8.43
CA LEU A 123 1.33 -14.34 8.90
C LEU A 123 1.39 -15.15 10.20
N THR A 124 1.66 -14.47 11.31
CA THR A 124 1.61 -15.06 12.65
C THR A 124 0.18 -15.31 13.10
N PRO A 125 -0.12 -16.23 14.04
CA PRO A 125 -1.49 -16.44 14.52
C PRO A 125 -2.12 -15.16 15.08
N ALA A 126 -1.31 -14.29 15.71
CA ALA A 126 -1.75 -12.98 16.17
C ALA A 126 -2.22 -12.05 15.04
N LEU A 127 -1.65 -12.15 13.84
CA LEU A 127 -2.11 -11.43 12.65
C LEU A 127 -3.24 -12.18 11.94
N ALA A 128 -3.10 -13.51 11.83
CA ALA A 128 -4.01 -14.38 11.10
C ALA A 128 -5.43 -14.37 11.67
N ARG A 129 -5.59 -14.25 12.99
CA ARG A 129 -6.89 -14.07 13.65
C ARG A 129 -7.65 -12.82 13.17
N TYR A 130 -6.95 -11.76 12.78
CA TYR A 130 -7.59 -10.56 12.22
C TYR A 130 -7.89 -10.70 10.72
N VAL A 131 -7.01 -11.38 9.97
CA VAL A 131 -7.13 -11.50 8.51
C VAL A 131 -8.13 -12.59 8.12
N CYS A 132 -8.10 -13.72 8.81
CA CYS A 132 -8.90 -14.91 8.56
C CYS A 132 -9.48 -15.47 9.89
N PRO A 133 -10.38 -14.74 10.58
CA PRO A 133 -10.92 -15.16 11.88
C PRO A 133 -11.60 -16.53 11.84
N GLU A 134 -12.21 -16.89 10.71
CA GLU A 134 -12.89 -18.18 10.51
C GLU A 134 -11.94 -19.39 10.58
N VAL A 135 -10.65 -19.16 10.30
CA VAL A 135 -9.61 -20.22 10.28
C VAL A 135 -8.73 -20.15 11.53
N TYR A 136 -8.55 -18.95 12.09
CA TYR A 136 -7.67 -18.69 13.22
C TYR A 136 -8.48 -18.14 14.40
N GLU A 137 -9.11 -19.04 15.15
CA GLU A 137 -9.96 -18.70 16.30
C GLU A 137 -9.18 -18.04 17.45
N THR A 138 -7.91 -18.45 17.65
CA THR A 138 -7.06 -17.98 18.74
C THR A 138 -5.76 -17.35 18.23
N ASP A 139 -5.25 -16.38 18.99
CA ASP A 139 -3.93 -15.78 18.77
C ASP A 139 -2.87 -16.27 19.78
N ILE A 140 -3.17 -17.37 20.49
CA ILE A 140 -2.27 -17.99 21.46
C ILE A 140 -1.24 -18.84 20.71
N CYS A 141 0.00 -18.83 21.19
CA CYS A 141 1.06 -19.64 20.64
C CYS A 141 0.79 -21.13 20.88
N ARG A 142 0.81 -21.93 19.82
CA ARG A 142 0.56 -23.37 19.92
C ARG A 142 1.67 -24.14 20.63
N LEU A 143 2.88 -23.56 20.74
CA LEU A 143 4.03 -24.19 21.35
C LEU A 143 4.06 -23.99 22.86
N CYS A 144 3.89 -22.75 23.35
CA CYS A 144 3.90 -22.46 24.78
C CYS A 144 2.51 -22.43 25.43
N GLN A 145 1.44 -22.30 24.63
CA GLN A 145 0.03 -22.25 25.06
C GLN A 145 -0.34 -21.15 26.06
N ASP A 146 0.56 -20.18 26.29
CA ASP A 146 0.39 -19.14 27.30
C ASP A 146 0.42 -17.74 26.69
N GLN A 147 1.42 -17.47 25.85
CA GLN A 147 1.63 -16.13 25.29
C GLN A 147 0.97 -15.94 23.92
N ARG A 148 0.67 -14.68 23.61
CA ARG A 148 0.21 -14.25 22.28
C ARG A 148 1.29 -14.51 21.23
N ALA A 149 0.92 -15.20 20.15
CA ALA A 149 1.79 -15.65 19.06
C ALA A 149 2.17 -14.50 18.11
N THR A 150 2.87 -13.51 18.63
CA THR A 150 3.50 -12.44 17.83
C THR A 150 4.78 -12.94 17.19
N LEU A 151 5.28 -12.24 16.16
CA LEU A 151 6.54 -12.62 15.52
C LEU A 151 7.71 -12.62 16.51
N ALA A 152 7.77 -11.62 17.39
CA ALA A 152 8.79 -11.52 18.43
C ALA A 152 8.73 -12.66 19.45
N HIS A 153 7.53 -13.20 19.72
CA HIS A 153 7.39 -14.38 20.58
C HIS A 153 7.82 -15.67 19.86
N ILE A 154 7.44 -15.85 18.60
CA ILE A 154 7.73 -17.08 17.83
C ILE A 154 9.23 -17.25 17.54
N LEU A 155 9.97 -16.15 17.43
CA LEU A 155 11.41 -16.16 17.15
C LEU A 155 12.29 -16.22 18.41
N ARG A 156 11.69 -16.28 19.61
CA ARG A 156 12.41 -16.51 20.87
C ARG A 156 12.48 -18.00 21.18
#